data_AF-A0A6J4MI42-F1
#
_entry.id   AF-A0A6J4MI42-F1
#
_cell.length_a   1.000
_cell.length_b   1.000
_cell.length_c   1.000
_cell.angle_alpha   90.00
_cell.angle_beta   90.00
_cell.angle_gamma   90.00
#
_symmetry.space_group_name_H-M   'P 1'
#
loop_
_entity.id
_entity.type
_entity.pdbx_description
1 polymer ?
#
loop_
_entity_poly.entity_id
_entity_poly.type
_entity_poly.pdbx_seq_one_letter_code
_entity_poly.pdbx_strand_id
1 'polypeptide(L)'
;MTTIKASCPTCGEVELTPEDVSLMVCSHAPLSYYAFTCWTCTHEIRKPADDHVVALLVSGGVPAQVWELPAEALEEHTGPQLTYDDLLDFALHLSTTDLLARAAGARATT
;
A
#
# COMPACT_ATOMS: atom_id res chain seq x y z
N MET A 1 9.41 -30.22 5.03
CA MET A 1 9.60 -28.82 4.61
C MET A 1 9.00 -28.65 3.25
N THR A 2 7.98 -27.81 3.11
CA THR A 2 7.47 -27.35 1.83
C THR A 2 8.44 -26.30 1.28
N THR A 3 8.89 -26.46 0.03
CA THR A 3 9.71 -25.46 -0.66
C THR A 3 8.86 -24.76 -1.70
N ILE A 4 8.94 -23.43 -1.73
CA ILE A 4 8.20 -22.58 -2.65
C ILE A 4 9.16 -22.15 -3.74
N LYS A 5 8.81 -22.42 -5.00
CA LYS A 5 9.59 -21.94 -6.14
C LYS A 5 9.01 -20.64 -6.65
N ALA A 6 9.84 -19.61 -6.70
CA ALA A 6 9.47 -18.31 -7.23
C ALA A 6 10.54 -17.81 -8.20
N SER A 7 10.14 -17.01 -9.19
CA SER A 7 11.09 -16.38 -10.12
C SER A 7 11.44 -14.95 -9.70
N CYS A 8 12.72 -14.68 -9.49
CA CYS A 8 13.30 -13.35 -9.42
C CYS A 8 13.61 -12.84 -10.84
N PRO A 9 13.21 -11.63 -11.24
CA PRO A 9 13.49 -11.08 -12.56
C PRO A 9 14.99 -10.88 -12.84
N THR A 10 15.82 -10.77 -11.79
CA THR A 10 17.27 -10.58 -11.92
C THR A 10 18.06 -11.89 -11.82
N CYS A 11 17.65 -12.81 -10.95
CA CYS A 11 18.43 -14.00 -10.61
C CYS A 11 17.87 -15.31 -11.18
N GLY A 12 16.64 -15.31 -11.71
CA GLY A 12 15.95 -16.51 -12.18
C GLY A 12 15.17 -17.22 -11.08
N GLU A 13 15.05 -18.54 -11.14
CA GLU A 13 14.32 -19.31 -10.13
C GLU A 13 15.06 -19.36 -8.79
N VAL A 14 14.32 -19.13 -7.71
CA VAL A 14 14.79 -19.22 -6.34
C VAL A 14 13.88 -20.14 -5.52
N GLU A 15 14.48 -20.85 -4.58
CA GLU A 15 13.77 -21.70 -3.63
C GLU A 15 13.65 -20.96 -2.30
N LEU A 16 12.42 -20.86 -1.79
CA LEU A 16 12.06 -20.12 -0.60
C LEU A 16 11.36 -21.04 0.39
N THR A 17 11.49 -20.72 1.67
CA THR A 17 10.66 -21.33 2.71
C THR A 17 9.35 -20.54 2.87
N PRO A 18 8.32 -21.11 3.52
CA PRO A 18 7.08 -20.38 3.77
C PRO A 18 7.26 -19.12 4.62
N GLU A 19 8.32 -19.06 5.45
CA GLU A 19 8.64 -17.90 6.29
C GLU A 19 9.28 -16.75 5.50
N ASP A 20 9.86 -17.05 4.32
CA ASP A 20 10.49 -16.04 3.46
C ASP A 20 9.49 -15.31 2.55
N VAL A 21 8.23 -15.75 2.55
CA VAL A 21 7.17 -15.23 1.69
C VAL A 21 6.11 -14.54 2.55
N SER A 22 5.83 -13.28 2.25
CA SER A 22 4.70 -12.55 2.82
C SER A 22 3.52 -12.58 1.85
N LEU A 23 2.36 -13.06 2.29
CA LEU A 23 1.12 -13.09 1.52
C LEU A 23 0.12 -12.07 2.06
N MET A 24 -0.30 -11.14 1.21
CA MET A 24 -1.29 -10.10 1.51
C MET A 24 -2.57 -10.36 0.71
N VAL A 25 -3.65 -10.67 1.40
CA VAL A 25 -4.96 -10.96 0.81
C VAL A 25 -5.89 -9.79 1.04
N CYS A 26 -6.33 -9.14 -0.04
CA CYS A 26 -7.26 -8.02 0.01
C CYS A 26 -8.71 -8.52 -0.10
N SER A 27 -9.66 -7.78 0.46
CA SER A 27 -11.10 -7.95 0.15
C SER A 27 -11.41 -7.77 -1.35
N HIS A 28 -10.59 -6.99 -2.06
CA HIS A 28 -10.64 -6.85 -3.51
C HIS A 28 -9.55 -7.70 -4.17
N ALA A 29 -9.93 -8.85 -4.74
CA ALA A 29 -9.00 -9.87 -5.25
C ALA A 29 -7.86 -9.35 -6.16
N PRO A 30 -8.08 -8.37 -7.08
CA PRO A 30 -7.00 -7.81 -7.89
C PRO A 30 -5.86 -7.12 -7.11
N LEU A 31 -6.10 -6.74 -5.86
CA LEU A 31 -5.12 -6.09 -4.99
C LEU A 31 -4.38 -7.06 -4.07
N SER A 32 -4.69 -8.35 -4.14
CA SER A 32 -3.96 -9.40 -3.43
C SER A 32 -2.59 -9.64 -4.09
N TYR A 33 -1.58 -9.84 -3.26
CA TYR A 33 -0.20 -10.02 -3.72
C TYR A 33 0.61 -10.85 -2.74
N TYR A 34 1.68 -11.45 -3.24
CA TYR A 34 2.74 -11.98 -2.40
C TYR A 34 4.05 -11.25 -2.69
N ALA A 35 4.92 -11.21 -1.69
CA ALA A 35 6.24 -10.63 -1.79
C ALA A 35 7.27 -11.51 -1.09
N PHE A 36 8.51 -11.43 -1.57
CA PHE A 36 9.66 -12.10 -0.97
C PHE A 36 10.92 -11.29 -1.26
N THR A 37 11.93 -11.42 -0.40
CA THR A 37 13.25 -10.81 -0.61
C THR A 37 14.18 -11.85 -1.23
N CYS A 38 14.73 -11.57 -2.41
CA CYS A 38 15.71 -12.47 -3.02
C CYS A 38 17.07 -12.35 -2.33
N TRP A 39 17.61 -13.44 -1.79
CA TRP A 39 18.92 -13.41 -1.09
C TRP A 39 20.13 -13.17 -2.01
N THR A 40 19.96 -13.30 -3.32
CA THR A 40 21.05 -13.08 -4.29
C THR A 40 21.19 -11.60 -4.65
N CYS A 41 20.09 -10.92 -4.95
CA CYS A 41 20.11 -9.50 -5.36
C CYS A 41 19.61 -8.55 -4.27
N THR A 42 19.10 -9.06 -3.14
CA THR A 42 18.56 -8.28 -2.00
C THR A 42 17.40 -7.35 -2.39
N HIS A 43 16.76 -7.60 -3.53
CA HIS A 43 15.56 -6.87 -3.94
C HIS A 43 14.31 -7.57 -3.42
N GLU A 44 13.37 -6.76 -2.95
CA GLU A 44 12.00 -7.19 -2.69
C GLU A 44 11.25 -7.33 -4.02
N ILE A 45 10.72 -8.53 -4.26
CA ILE A 45 9.95 -8.84 -5.45
C ILE A 45 8.49 -8.99 -5.03
N ARG A 46 7.61 -8.19 -5.65
CA ARG A 46 6.16 -8.23 -5.44
C ARG A 46 5.45 -8.77 -6.68
N LYS A 47 4.52 -9.69 -6.49
CA LYS A 47 3.75 -10.32 -7.57
C LYS A 47 2.27 -10.42 -7.22
N PRO A 48 1.36 -10.27 -8.20
CA PRO A 48 -0.07 -10.45 -7.97
C PRO A 48 -0.35 -11.89 -7.52
N ALA A 49 -1.30 -12.04 -6.62
CA ALA A 49 -1.77 -13.33 -6.13
C ALA A 49 -3.26 -13.45 -6.44
N ASP A 50 -3.61 -14.26 -7.44
CA ASP A 50 -4.99 -14.64 -7.68
C ASP A 50 -5.46 -15.68 -6.63
N ASP A 51 -6.76 -16.00 -6.63
CA ASP A 51 -7.34 -16.94 -5.66
C ASP A 51 -6.66 -18.31 -5.69
N HIS A 52 -6.14 -18.74 -6.84
CA HIS A 52 -5.44 -20.00 -6.99
C HIS A 52 -4.05 -19.95 -6.33
N VAL A 53 -3.28 -18.89 -6.58
CA VAL A 53 -1.97 -18.64 -5.95
C VAL A 53 -2.12 -18.48 -4.44
N VAL A 54 -3.15 -17.75 -3.98
CA VAL A 54 -3.46 -17.62 -2.55
C VAL A 54 -3.70 -19.00 -1.94
N ALA A 55 -4.57 -19.82 -2.54
CA ALA A 55 -4.85 -21.16 -2.03
C ALA A 55 -3.60 -22.05 -2.00
N LEU A 56 -2.76 -21.98 -3.03
CA LEU A 56 -1.49 -22.72 -3.09
C LEU A 56 -0.53 -22.30 -1.98
N LEU A 57 -0.29 -21.01 -1.81
CA LEU A 57 0.64 -20.49 -0.79
C LEU A 57 0.13 -20.79 0.64
N VAL A 58 -1.17 -20.62 0.88
CA VAL A 58 -1.79 -20.99 2.16
C VAL A 58 -1.64 -22.49 2.44
N SER A 59 -1.87 -23.35 1.44
CA SER A 59 -1.65 -24.80 1.58
C SER A 59 -0.18 -25.16 1.80
N GLY A 60 0.74 -24.33 1.28
CA GLY A 60 2.18 -24.43 1.47
C GLY A 60 2.66 -24.00 2.86
N GLY A 61 1.78 -23.44 3.70
CA GLY A 61 2.08 -22.99 5.05
C GLY A 61 2.44 -21.51 5.16
N VAL A 62 2.24 -20.71 4.13
CA VAL A 62 2.49 -19.26 4.16
C VAL A 62 1.37 -18.56 4.95
N PRO A 63 1.70 -17.76 5.98
CA PRO A 63 0.69 -17.01 6.71
C PRO A 63 0.08 -15.92 5.83
N ALA A 64 -1.24 -15.97 5.63
CA ALA A 64 -1.97 -14.93 4.93
C ALA A 64 -2.31 -13.79 5.89
N GLN A 65 -1.85 -12.57 5.57
CA GLN A 65 -2.32 -11.35 6.21
C GLN A 65 -3.49 -10.79 5.40
N VAL A 66 -4.65 -10.73 6.03
CA VAL A 66 -5.85 -10.16 5.42
C VAL A 66 -5.88 -8.66 5.71
N TRP A 67 -6.14 -7.87 4.67
CA TRP A 67 -6.35 -6.44 4.78
C TRP A 67 -7.60 -6.04 4.01
N GLU A 68 -8.29 -5.02 4.50
CA GLU A 68 -9.47 -4.48 3.86
C GLU A 68 -9.11 -3.19 3.14
N LEU A 69 -9.60 -3.05 1.92
CA LEU A 69 -9.46 -1.81 1.19
C LEU A 69 -10.39 -0.76 1.84
N PRO A 70 -9.88 0.39 2.28
CA PRO A 70 -10.71 1.45 2.85
C PRO A 70 -11.74 1.93 1.82
N ALA A 71 -12.92 2.33 2.29
CA ALA A 71 -14.01 2.76 1.42
C ALA A 71 -13.61 3.95 0.55
N GLU A 72 -12.77 4.83 1.09
CA GLU A 72 -12.20 6.02 0.44
C GLU A 72 -11.42 5.66 -0.83
N ALA A 73 -10.74 4.51 -0.86
CA ALA A 73 -10.00 4.06 -2.06
C ALA A 73 -10.92 3.53 -3.18
N LEU A 74 -12.18 3.24 -2.86
CA LEU A 74 -13.22 2.82 -3.80
C LEU A 74 -14.13 3.97 -4.23
N GLU A 75 -13.94 5.17 -3.68
CA GLU A 75 -14.73 6.34 -4.06
C GLU A 75 -14.46 6.74 -5.51
N GLU A 76 -15.50 7.26 -6.16
CA GLU A 76 -15.36 7.84 -7.48
C GLU A 76 -14.62 9.17 -7.38
N HIS A 77 -13.34 9.18 -7.76
CA HIS A 77 -12.54 10.40 -7.82
C HIS A 77 -13.00 11.28 -8.97
N THR A 78 -13.75 12.33 -8.63
CA THR A 78 -14.20 13.36 -9.59
C THR A 78 -13.30 14.59 -9.51
N GLY A 79 -12.88 15.10 -10.66
CA GLY A 79 -12.08 16.32 -10.75
C GLY A 79 -10.65 16.08 -11.26
N PRO A 80 -9.83 17.14 -11.37
CA PRO A 80 -8.43 17.02 -11.76
C PRO A 80 -7.61 16.31 -10.69
N GLN A 81 -6.49 15.69 -11.10
CA GLN A 81 -5.51 15.15 -10.16
C GLN A 81 -4.92 16.29 -9.30
N LEU A 82 -4.77 16.05 -8.01
CA LEU A 82 -4.08 16.98 -7.12
C LEU A 82 -2.63 17.13 -7.56
N THR A 83 -2.23 18.39 -7.75
CA THR A 83 -0.87 18.79 -8.09
C THR A 83 -0.15 19.35 -6.87
N TYR A 84 1.15 19.60 -7.04
CA TYR A 84 1.93 20.26 -6.00
C TYR A 84 1.45 21.69 -5.71
N ASP A 85 0.99 22.42 -6.74
CA ASP A 85 0.49 23.78 -6.59
C ASP A 85 -0.80 23.81 -5.76
N ASP A 86 -1.70 22.83 -5.95
CA ASP A 86 -2.91 22.70 -5.12
C ASP A 86 -2.59 22.54 -3.63
N LEU A 87 -1.52 21.79 -3.30
CA LEU A 87 -1.06 21.63 -1.92
C LEU A 87 -0.48 22.93 -1.34
N LEU A 88 0.26 23.68 -2.14
CA LEU A 88 0.79 24.99 -1.75
C LEU A 88 -0.33 25.99 -1.50
N ASP A 89 -1.28 26.08 -2.43
CA ASP A 89 -2.44 26.96 -2.32
C ASP A 89 -3.26 26.63 -1.08
N PHE A 90 -3.51 25.33 -0.82
CA PHE A 90 -4.18 24.89 0.41
C PHE A 90 -3.44 25.31 1.68
N ALA A 91 -2.11 25.13 1.72
CA ALA A 91 -1.30 25.52 2.87
C ALA A 91 -1.31 27.04 3.11
N LEU A 92 -1.19 27.84 2.04
CA LEU A 92 -1.28 29.30 2.10
C LEU A 92 -2.67 29.74 2.58
N HIS A 93 -3.74 29.11 2.10
CA HIS A 93 -5.10 29.38 2.54
C HIS A 93 -5.33 29.04 4.02
N LEU A 94 -4.83 27.91 4.51
CA LEU A 94 -4.91 27.56 5.93
C LEU A 94 -4.20 28.58 6.81
N SER A 95 -2.99 29.00 6.42
CA SER A 95 -2.22 30.00 7.18
C SER A 95 -2.94 31.35 7.27
N THR A 96 -3.61 31.75 6.20
CA THR A 96 -4.39 32.99 6.15
C THR A 96 -5.68 32.87 6.97
N THR A 97 -6.32 31.70 6.93
CA THR A 97 -7.57 31.44 7.66
C THR A 97 -7.33 31.32 9.17
N ASP A 98 -6.23 30.72 9.60
CA ASP A 98 -5.81 30.74 11.01
C ASP A 98 -5.53 32.15 11.50
N LEU A 99 -4.90 32.99 10.67
CA LEU A 99 -4.71 34.41 11.00
C LEU A 99 -6.04 35.15 11.10
N LEU A 100 -7.00 34.88 10.21
CA LEU A 100 -8.33 35.49 10.26
C LEU A 100 -9.15 35.00 11.46
N ALA A 101 -9.12 33.71 11.77
CA ALA A 101 -9.78 33.12 12.94
C ALA A 101 -9.17 33.67 14.24
N ARG A 102 -7.84 33.82 14.30
CA ARG A 102 -7.15 34.45 15.43
C ARG A 102 -7.45 35.95 15.55
N ALA A 103 -7.49 36.68 14.44
CA ALA A 103 -7.82 38.11 14.43
C ALA A 103 -9.30 38.36 14.81
N ALA A 104 -10.22 37.51 14.35
CA ALA A 104 -11.63 37.57 14.72
C ALA A 104 -11.88 37.14 16.18
N GLY A 105 -11.08 36.21 16.71
CA GLY A 105 -11.11 35.79 18.11
C GLY A 105 -10.37 36.72 19.08
N ALA A 106 -9.47 37.58 18.57
CA ALA A 106 -8.82 38.61 19.35
C ALA A 106 -9.85 39.70 19.69
N ARG A 107 -10.45 39.58 20.88
CA ARG A 107 -11.39 40.56 21.44
C ARG A 107 -10.75 41.95 21.33
N ALA A 108 -11.40 42.88 20.64
CA ALA A 108 -10.97 44.26 20.51
C ALA A 108 -10.85 44.88 21.90
N THR A 109 -9.64 44.85 22.46
CA THR A 109 -9.30 45.60 23.65
C THR A 109 -9.23 47.07 23.24
N THR A 110 -10.11 47.82 23.88
CA THR A 110 -10.37 49.26 23.77
C THR A 110 -9.11 50.11 23.74
#